data_AF-U6Q3K2-F1
#
_entry.id   AF-U6Q3K2-F1
#
_cell.length_a   1.000
_cell.length_b   1.000
_cell.length_c   1.000
_cell.angle_alpha   90.00
_cell.angle_beta   90.00
_cell.angle_gamma   90.00
#
_symmetry.space_group_name_H-M   'P 1'
#
loop_
_entity.id
_entity.type
_entity.pdbx_description
1 polymer ?
#
loop_
_entity_poly.entity_id
_entity_poly.type
_entity_poly.pdbx_seq_one_letter_code
_entity_poly.pdbx_strand_id
1 'polypeptide(L)'
;MPFGFKLNASKTKGSQDVITQSIKKDKLAWLAIPQNNRISLQKQLLLIRQHSINYANSGSLNTALNKFDKQIERIRNKQGKVRNIEQLISIATDIAYHNPRVIPVCCAIISKLLSELDDSRHMSLLVYSKLSRISNSGFAQIWLQRMLKDNLSEFKFSEKICELNNSQISLWNYDWVNSQDMLNILKNTSIFLQAEFDRLDNIIPNNEIDPFDY
;
A
#
# COMPACT_ATOMS: atom_id res chain seq x y z
N MET A 1 -19.08 -24.41 22.56
CA MET A 1 -18.24 -23.56 21.68
C MET A 1 -17.02 -24.37 21.28
N PRO A 2 -16.94 -24.91 20.04
CA PRO A 2 -15.74 -25.62 19.62
C PRO A 2 -14.62 -24.59 19.42
N PHE A 3 -13.57 -24.68 20.24
CA PHE A 3 -12.35 -23.89 20.08
C PHE A 3 -11.88 -24.00 18.62
N GLY A 4 -11.64 -22.87 17.96
CA GLY A 4 -11.39 -22.73 16.52
C GLY A 4 -10.13 -23.41 15.96
N PHE A 5 -9.70 -24.54 16.53
CA PHE A 5 -8.59 -25.36 16.07
C PHE A 5 -9.03 -26.31 14.94
N LYS A 6 -9.58 -25.76 13.85
CA LYS A 6 -9.71 -26.56 12.61
C LYS A 6 -8.33 -26.71 12.00
N LEU A 7 -7.76 -27.92 12.07
CA LEU A 7 -6.64 -28.32 11.23
C LEU A 7 -7.05 -28.02 9.79
N ASN A 8 -6.33 -27.08 9.16
CA ASN A 8 -6.69 -26.62 7.84
C ASN A 8 -6.24 -27.69 6.84
N ALA A 9 -7.13 -28.67 6.56
CA ALA A 9 -6.84 -29.81 5.67
C ALA A 9 -6.39 -29.37 4.26
N SER A 10 -6.67 -28.12 3.86
CA SER A 10 -6.12 -27.53 2.63
C SER A 10 -4.58 -27.36 2.64
N LYS A 11 -3.95 -27.38 3.82
CA LYS A 11 -2.49 -27.30 4.02
C LYS A 11 -1.80 -28.67 4.06
N THR A 12 -2.55 -29.78 4.10
CA THR A 12 -1.99 -31.13 4.13
C THR A 12 -2.44 -31.87 2.88
N LYS A 13 -1.53 -32.05 1.91
CA LYS A 13 -1.81 -32.78 0.67
C LYS A 13 -0.72 -33.82 0.45
N GLY A 14 -1.12 -35.06 0.21
CA GLY A 14 -0.22 -36.08 -0.33
C GLY A 14 0.08 -35.76 -1.80
N SER A 15 1.35 -35.77 -2.19
CA SER A 15 1.74 -35.64 -3.58
C SER A 15 3.04 -36.39 -3.83
N GLN A 16 3.17 -36.95 -5.03
CA GLN A 16 4.43 -37.53 -5.48
C GLN A 16 5.41 -36.45 -5.97
N ASP A 17 4.90 -35.27 -6.37
CA ASP A 17 5.72 -34.11 -6.71
C ASP A 17 5.87 -33.21 -5.48
N VAL A 18 6.71 -33.66 -4.55
CA VAL A 18 6.97 -32.96 -3.28
C VAL A 18 7.59 -31.59 -3.52
N ILE A 19 8.43 -31.44 -4.55
CA ILE A 19 9.15 -30.19 -4.84
C ILE A 19 8.15 -29.10 -5.26
N THR A 20 7.36 -29.34 -6.31
CA THR A 20 6.40 -28.36 -6.82
C THR A 20 5.34 -28.01 -5.77
N GLN A 21 4.81 -29.01 -5.05
CA GLN A 21 3.77 -28.79 -4.05
C GLN A 21 4.27 -28.08 -2.79
N SER A 22 5.57 -28.08 -2.53
CA SER A 22 6.19 -27.30 -1.45
C SER A 22 6.24 -25.80 -1.76
N ILE A 23 6.03 -25.41 -3.01
CA ILE A 23 6.02 -24.01 -3.45
C ILE A 23 4.57 -23.54 -3.58
N LYS A 24 4.26 -22.37 -2.98
CA LYS A 24 2.94 -21.76 -3.17
C LYS A 24 2.72 -21.40 -4.65
N LYS A 25 1.50 -21.64 -5.14
CA LYS A 25 1.13 -21.40 -6.55
C LYS A 25 1.46 -19.99 -7.04
N ASP A 26 1.25 -18.98 -6.21
CA ASP A 26 1.53 -17.58 -6.54
C ASP A 26 3.03 -17.34 -6.77
N LYS A 27 3.88 -17.94 -5.92
CA LYS A 27 5.33 -17.87 -6.06
C LYS A 27 5.81 -18.59 -7.33
N LEU A 28 5.28 -19.78 -7.59
CA LEU A 28 5.62 -20.55 -8.79
C LEU A 28 5.24 -19.80 -10.07
N ALA A 29 4.03 -19.24 -10.11
CA ALA A 29 3.59 -18.43 -11.25
C ALA A 29 4.45 -17.19 -11.46
N TRP A 30 4.87 -16.51 -10.38
CA TRP A 30 5.77 -15.37 -10.48
C TRP A 30 7.17 -15.77 -11.00
N LEU A 31 7.67 -16.94 -10.61
CA LEU A 31 8.94 -17.48 -11.12
C LEU A 31 8.90 -17.76 -12.62
N ALA A 32 7.74 -18.15 -13.16
CA ALA A 32 7.58 -18.40 -14.59
C ALA A 32 7.57 -17.11 -15.45
N ILE A 33 7.34 -15.95 -14.83
CA ILE A 33 7.33 -14.67 -15.54
C ILE A 33 8.78 -14.19 -15.76
N PRO A 34 9.20 -13.90 -17.02
CA PRO A 34 10.55 -13.44 -17.30
C PRO A 34 10.88 -12.13 -16.56
N GLN A 35 11.79 -12.21 -15.59
CA GLN A 35 12.26 -11.07 -14.79
C GLN A 35 13.35 -10.27 -15.53
N ASN A 36 13.10 -9.95 -16.80
CA ASN A 36 14.09 -9.31 -17.67
C ASN A 36 14.08 -7.78 -17.50
N ASN A 37 15.14 -7.24 -16.92
CA ASN A 37 15.32 -5.79 -16.72
C ASN A 37 15.44 -4.99 -18.03
N ARG A 38 15.57 -5.64 -19.20
CA ARG A 38 15.61 -4.98 -20.51
C ARG A 38 14.26 -4.52 -21.03
N ILE A 39 13.15 -4.89 -20.37
CA ILE A 39 11.81 -4.44 -20.76
C ILE A 39 11.45 -3.12 -20.06
N SER A 40 10.61 -2.30 -20.69
CA SER A 40 10.20 -1.00 -20.15
C SER A 40 9.46 -1.12 -18.81
N LEU A 41 9.55 -0.08 -17.97
CA LEU A 41 8.82 -0.01 -16.68
C LEU A 41 7.33 -0.30 -16.85
N GLN A 42 6.71 0.25 -17.90
CA GLN A 42 5.31 0.01 -18.22
C GLN A 42 5.02 -1.48 -18.47
N LYS A 43 5.87 -2.16 -19.25
CA LYS A 43 5.71 -3.59 -19.52
C LYS A 43 5.93 -4.42 -18.25
N GLN A 44 6.91 -4.06 -17.41
CA GLN A 44 7.13 -4.71 -16.12
C GLN A 44 5.88 -4.58 -15.23
N LEU A 45 5.34 -3.36 -15.10
CA LEU A 45 4.18 -3.11 -14.26
C LEU A 45 2.90 -3.77 -14.81
N LEU A 46 2.74 -3.89 -16.13
CA LEU A 46 1.66 -4.67 -16.75
C LEU A 46 1.77 -6.17 -16.44
N LEU A 47 2.97 -6.74 -16.40
CA LEU A 47 3.16 -8.14 -15.96
C LEU A 47 2.79 -8.31 -14.49
N ILE A 48 3.18 -7.36 -13.63
CA ILE A 48 2.78 -7.34 -12.21
C ILE A 48 1.26 -7.25 -12.08
N ARG A 49 0.61 -6.39 -12.88
CA ARG A 49 -0.86 -6.28 -12.94
C ARG A 49 -1.51 -7.59 -13.36
N GLN A 50 -1.01 -8.26 -14.38
CA GLN A 50 -1.56 -9.56 -14.78
C GLN A 50 -1.42 -10.60 -13.67
N HIS A 51 -0.29 -10.58 -12.94
CA HIS A 51 -0.09 -11.42 -11.77
C HIS A 51 -1.06 -11.08 -10.64
N SER A 52 -1.35 -9.80 -10.40
CA SER A 52 -2.29 -9.35 -9.36
C SER A 52 -3.73 -9.81 -9.62
N ILE A 53 -4.14 -9.90 -10.89
CA ILE A 53 -5.43 -10.45 -11.30
C ILE A 53 -5.51 -11.95 -10.99
N ASN A 54 -4.45 -12.69 -11.31
CA ASN A 54 -4.42 -14.14 -11.13
C ASN A 54 -4.22 -14.56 -9.66
N TYR A 55 -3.49 -13.75 -8.89
CA TYR A 55 -3.08 -14.04 -7.51
C TYR A 55 -3.27 -12.80 -6.62
N ALA A 56 -4.54 -12.43 -6.43
CA ALA A 56 -4.92 -11.25 -5.66
C ALA A 56 -4.44 -11.31 -4.19
N ASN A 57 -3.99 -10.17 -3.66
CA ASN A 57 -3.48 -10.01 -2.28
C ASN A 57 -2.38 -11.03 -1.89
N SER A 58 -1.67 -11.60 -2.87
CA SER A 58 -0.62 -12.58 -2.65
C SER A 58 0.67 -11.97 -2.13
N GLY A 59 1.50 -12.79 -1.47
CA GLY A 59 2.82 -12.34 -1.01
C GLY A 59 3.77 -12.07 -2.17
N SER A 60 3.72 -12.89 -3.23
CA SER A 60 4.52 -12.68 -4.43
C SER A 60 4.19 -11.36 -5.14
N LEU A 61 2.93 -10.92 -5.14
CA LEU A 61 2.55 -9.60 -5.65
C LEU A 61 3.23 -8.47 -4.86
N ASN A 62 3.20 -8.53 -3.53
CA ASN A 62 3.84 -7.52 -2.68
C ASN A 62 5.35 -7.47 -2.92
N THR A 63 6.01 -8.63 -3.01
CA THR A 63 7.44 -8.71 -3.34
C THR A 63 7.75 -8.12 -4.72
N ALA A 64 6.92 -8.39 -5.72
CA ALA A 64 7.09 -7.85 -7.06
C ALA A 64 6.98 -6.32 -7.09
N LEU A 65 5.98 -5.77 -6.39
CA LEU A 65 5.78 -4.32 -6.27
C LEU A 65 6.90 -3.65 -5.48
N ASN A 66 7.35 -4.21 -4.36
CA ASN A 66 8.49 -3.65 -3.60
C ASN A 66 9.76 -3.61 -4.46
N LYS A 67 10.01 -4.65 -5.26
CA LYS A 67 11.15 -4.66 -6.19
C LYS A 67 11.02 -3.59 -7.27
N PHE A 68 9.81 -3.39 -7.80
CA PHE A 68 9.52 -2.33 -8.78
C PHE A 68 9.69 -0.93 -8.16
N ASP A 69 9.21 -0.72 -6.94
CA ASP A 69 9.35 0.52 -6.19
C ASP A 69 10.84 0.89 -5.98
N LYS A 70 11.65 -0.06 -5.50
CA LYS A 70 13.11 0.10 -5.38
C LYS A 70 13.79 0.42 -6.72
N GLN A 71 13.25 -0.10 -7.83
CA GLN A 71 13.77 0.21 -9.15
C GLN A 71 13.44 1.65 -9.58
N ILE A 72 12.22 2.13 -9.32
CA ILE A 72 11.84 3.52 -9.55
C ILE A 72 12.72 4.45 -8.72
N GLU A 73 12.89 4.16 -7.43
CA GLU A 73 13.75 4.94 -6.53
C GLU A 73 15.20 5.04 -7.05
N ARG A 74 15.79 3.91 -7.46
CA ARG A 74 17.15 3.90 -8.04
C ARG A 74 17.26 4.74 -9.32
N ILE A 75 16.24 4.76 -10.17
CA ILE A 75 16.22 5.58 -11.39
C ILE A 75 16.20 7.06 -11.01
N ARG A 76 15.33 7.45 -10.07
CA ARG A 76 15.21 8.82 -9.58
C ARG A 76 16.49 9.32 -8.91
N ASN A 77 17.10 8.51 -8.04
CA ASN A 77 18.35 8.86 -7.36
C ASN A 77 19.53 9.06 -8.33
N LYS A 78 19.46 8.44 -9.51
CA LYS A 78 20.44 8.63 -10.60
C LYS A 78 20.04 9.73 -11.59
N GLN A 79 19.02 10.52 -11.28
CA GLN A 79 18.45 11.55 -12.16
C GLN A 79 18.02 10.98 -13.53
N GLY A 80 17.63 9.71 -13.57
CA GLY A 80 17.14 9.05 -14.77
C GLY A 80 15.70 9.43 -15.08
N LYS A 81 15.37 9.60 -16.36
CA LYS A 81 14.02 9.97 -16.78
C LYS A 81 13.06 8.78 -16.75
N VAL A 82 12.03 8.85 -15.91
CA VAL A 82 10.87 7.95 -15.99
C VAL A 82 9.97 8.38 -17.14
N ARG A 83 9.63 7.45 -18.04
CA ARG A 83 8.71 7.71 -19.16
C ARG A 83 7.33 7.14 -18.84
N ASN A 84 6.31 7.69 -19.48
CA ASN A 84 4.93 7.20 -19.39
C ASN A 84 4.39 7.22 -17.95
N ILE A 85 4.68 8.29 -17.21
CA ILE A 85 4.41 8.43 -15.77
C ILE A 85 2.91 8.26 -15.49
N GLU A 86 2.05 8.94 -16.25
CA GLU A 86 0.59 8.84 -16.09
C GLU A 86 0.07 7.41 -16.29
N GLN A 87 0.61 6.68 -17.28
CA GLN A 87 0.25 5.29 -17.51
C GLN A 87 0.71 4.40 -16.34
N LEU A 88 1.90 4.64 -15.79
CA LEU A 88 2.39 3.93 -14.62
C LEU A 88 1.51 4.17 -13.39
N ILE A 89 1.12 5.43 -13.14
CA ILE A 89 0.20 5.82 -12.06
C ILE A 89 -1.15 5.10 -12.24
N SER A 90 -1.71 5.12 -13.46
CA SER A 90 -2.98 4.47 -13.77
C SER A 90 -2.94 2.96 -13.48
N ILE A 91 -1.88 2.28 -13.91
CA ILE A 91 -1.71 0.84 -13.67
C ILE A 91 -1.52 0.55 -12.16
N ALA A 92 -0.69 1.33 -11.46
CA ALA A 92 -0.46 1.14 -10.02
C ALA A 92 -1.76 1.35 -9.21
N THR A 93 -2.55 2.35 -9.60
CA THR A 93 -3.86 2.65 -8.98
C THR A 93 -4.85 1.50 -9.21
N ASP A 94 -4.88 0.93 -10.40
CA ASP A 94 -5.71 -0.22 -10.71
C ASP A 94 -5.32 -1.48 -9.90
N ILE A 95 -4.01 -1.71 -9.71
CA ILE A 95 -3.51 -2.78 -8.85
C ILE A 95 -3.99 -2.56 -7.40
N ALA A 96 -3.81 -1.35 -6.86
CA ALA A 96 -4.22 -0.99 -5.50
C ALA A 96 -5.73 -1.17 -5.29
N TYR A 97 -6.54 -0.75 -6.27
CA TYR A 97 -8.00 -0.83 -6.23
C TYR A 97 -8.50 -2.27 -6.04
N HIS A 98 -7.87 -3.24 -6.71
CA HIS A 98 -8.27 -4.65 -6.63
C HIS A 98 -7.54 -5.43 -5.52
N ASN A 99 -6.53 -4.84 -4.87
CA ASN A 99 -5.66 -5.54 -3.93
C ASN A 99 -5.36 -4.67 -2.70
N PRO A 100 -6.29 -4.61 -1.72
CA PRO A 100 -6.11 -3.78 -0.52
C PRO A 100 -4.80 -4.02 0.23
N ARG A 101 -4.28 -5.25 0.20
CA ARG A 101 -3.02 -5.60 0.87
C ARG A 101 -1.81 -4.82 0.34
N VAL A 102 -1.81 -4.44 -0.94
CA VAL A 102 -0.66 -3.78 -1.59
C VAL A 102 -0.87 -2.29 -1.81
N ILE A 103 -1.94 -1.71 -1.24
CA ILE A 103 -2.15 -0.26 -1.22
C ILE A 103 -0.91 0.51 -0.74
N PRO A 104 -0.21 0.13 0.35
CA PRO A 104 0.94 0.90 0.84
C PRO A 104 2.04 1.05 -0.21
N VAL A 105 2.48 -0.07 -0.80
CA VAL A 105 3.52 -0.07 -1.83
C VAL A 105 3.05 0.63 -3.11
N CYS A 106 1.78 0.49 -3.49
CA CYS A 106 1.24 1.21 -4.64
C CYS A 106 1.23 2.72 -4.39
N CYS A 107 0.86 3.19 -3.20
CA CYS A 107 0.93 4.61 -2.83
C CYS A 107 2.38 5.11 -2.84
N ALA A 108 3.35 4.31 -2.39
CA ALA A 108 4.76 4.68 -2.47
C ALA A 108 5.30 4.79 -3.91
N ILE A 109 4.89 3.88 -4.79
CA ILE A 109 5.19 3.97 -6.22
C ILE A 109 4.55 5.24 -6.80
N ILE A 110 3.28 5.49 -6.50
CA ILE A 110 2.54 6.64 -7.03
C ILE A 110 3.15 7.96 -6.51
N SER A 111 3.52 8.08 -5.23
CA SER A 111 4.15 9.30 -4.70
C SER A 111 5.45 9.64 -5.44
N LYS A 112 6.28 8.61 -5.71
CA LYS A 112 7.53 8.76 -6.47
C LYS A 112 7.29 9.14 -7.92
N LEU A 113 6.18 8.70 -8.51
CA LEU A 113 5.81 9.03 -9.89
C LEU A 113 5.21 10.43 -9.99
N LEU A 114 4.36 10.83 -9.04
CA LEU A 114 3.78 12.17 -8.97
C LEU A 114 4.85 13.24 -8.79
N SER A 115 5.92 12.97 -8.04
CA SER A 115 7.04 13.91 -7.87
C SER A 115 7.85 14.16 -9.14
N GLU A 116 7.65 13.36 -10.20
CA GLU A 116 8.34 13.51 -11.50
C GLU A 116 7.46 14.24 -12.54
N LEU A 117 6.25 14.66 -12.17
CA LEU A 117 5.37 15.47 -13.01
C LEU A 117 5.54 16.96 -12.69
N ASP A 118 5.46 17.81 -13.72
CA ASP A 118 5.45 19.27 -13.54
C ASP A 118 4.18 19.74 -12.81
N ASP A 119 3.03 19.14 -13.11
CA ASP A 119 1.76 19.33 -12.39
C ASP A 119 1.15 17.96 -12.05
N SER A 120 1.12 17.66 -10.75
CA SER A 120 0.61 16.39 -10.22
C SER A 120 -0.85 16.47 -9.75
N ARG A 121 -1.47 17.67 -9.75
CA ARG A 121 -2.82 17.89 -9.16
C ARG A 121 -3.89 17.05 -9.86
N HIS A 122 -3.95 17.10 -11.19
CA HIS A 122 -4.94 16.35 -11.96
C HIS A 122 -4.83 14.85 -11.71
N MET A 123 -3.62 14.29 -11.76
CA MET A 123 -3.38 12.88 -11.50
C MET A 123 -3.72 12.49 -10.06
N SER A 124 -3.39 13.33 -9.09
CA SER A 124 -3.71 13.11 -7.68
C SER A 124 -5.22 13.01 -7.44
N LEU A 125 -6.00 13.90 -8.06
CA LEU A 125 -7.47 13.87 -8.01
C LEU A 125 -8.04 12.60 -8.63
N LEU A 126 -7.50 12.14 -9.76
CA LEU A 126 -7.94 10.88 -10.39
C LEU A 126 -7.65 9.68 -9.48
N VAL A 127 -6.43 9.58 -8.92
CA VAL A 127 -6.05 8.50 -8.00
C VAL A 127 -6.95 8.50 -6.77
N TYR A 128 -7.12 9.66 -6.14
CA TYR A 128 -8.01 9.83 -4.99
C TYR A 128 -9.45 9.43 -5.32
N SER A 129 -10.00 9.91 -6.44
CA SER A 129 -11.39 9.62 -6.83
C SER A 129 -11.62 8.12 -7.09
N LYS A 130 -10.58 7.41 -7.54
CA LYS A 130 -10.65 5.97 -7.81
C LYS A 130 -10.55 5.16 -6.52
N LEU A 131 -9.60 5.46 -5.66
CA LEU A 131 -9.32 4.69 -4.44
C LEU A 131 -10.30 5.01 -3.29
N SER A 132 -10.85 6.23 -3.21
CA SER A 132 -11.89 6.59 -2.24
C SER A 132 -13.19 5.81 -2.41
N ARG A 133 -13.48 5.37 -3.65
CA ARG A 133 -14.67 4.56 -4.00
C ARG A 133 -14.59 3.10 -3.58
N ILE A 134 -13.45 2.64 -3.04
CA ILE A 134 -13.32 1.27 -2.54
C ILE A 134 -14.26 1.10 -1.33
N SER A 135 -15.00 -0.01 -1.25
CA SER A 135 -15.78 -0.33 -0.07
C SER A 135 -14.86 -0.61 1.11
N ASN A 136 -15.21 -0.13 2.31
CA ASN A 136 -14.31 -0.19 3.48
C ASN A 136 -12.93 0.43 3.20
N SER A 137 -12.91 1.58 2.52
CA SER A 137 -11.69 2.27 2.10
C SER A 137 -10.87 2.89 3.24
N GLY A 138 -11.19 2.66 4.51
CA GLY A 138 -10.46 3.25 5.65
C GLY A 138 -8.95 3.14 5.54
N PHE A 139 -8.46 1.92 5.28
CA PHE A 139 -7.03 1.68 5.06
C PHE A 139 -6.48 2.42 3.83
N ALA A 140 -7.26 2.49 2.74
CA ALA A 140 -6.88 3.26 1.55
C ALA A 140 -6.82 4.76 1.83
N GLN A 141 -7.75 5.28 2.62
CA GLN A 141 -7.83 6.70 2.98
C GLN A 141 -6.65 7.15 3.83
N ILE A 142 -6.16 6.30 4.73
CA ILE A 142 -4.94 6.56 5.50
C ILE A 142 -3.74 6.75 4.56
N TRP A 143 -3.55 5.83 3.61
CA TRP A 143 -2.44 5.91 2.66
C TRP A 143 -2.59 7.03 1.64
N LEU A 144 -3.83 7.35 1.23
CA LEU A 144 -4.11 8.54 0.43
C LEU A 144 -3.78 9.83 1.18
N GLN A 145 -4.17 9.94 2.46
CA GLN A 145 -3.84 11.09 3.30
C GLN A 145 -2.32 11.24 3.45
N ARG A 146 -1.62 10.12 3.69
CA ARG A 146 -0.15 10.10 3.78
C ARG A 146 0.53 10.53 2.49
N MET A 147 0.04 10.07 1.34
CA MET A 147 0.59 10.39 0.01
C MET A 147 0.27 11.83 -0.44
N LEU A 148 -0.89 12.37 -0.04
CA LEU A 148 -1.40 13.67 -0.47
C LEU A 148 -1.27 14.76 0.60
N LYS A 149 -0.33 14.58 1.52
CA LYS A 149 -0.13 15.42 2.72
C LYS A 149 -0.09 16.93 2.41
N ASP A 150 0.60 17.35 1.35
CA ASP A 150 0.74 18.79 1.08
C ASP A 150 -0.50 19.45 0.49
N ASN A 151 -1.49 18.68 0.03
CA ASN A 151 -2.71 19.20 -0.61
C ASN A 151 -3.99 18.69 0.09
N LEU A 152 -3.93 18.41 1.40
CA LEU A 152 -5.05 17.82 2.14
C LEU A 152 -6.36 18.62 2.06
N SER A 153 -6.30 19.94 1.90
CA SER A 153 -7.48 20.79 1.76
C SER A 153 -8.32 20.48 0.51
N GLU A 154 -7.71 19.86 -0.51
CA GLU A 154 -8.40 19.46 -1.75
C GLU A 154 -9.15 18.12 -1.61
N PHE A 155 -8.92 17.37 -0.53
CA PHE A 155 -9.42 16.00 -0.35
C PHE A 155 -10.29 15.85 0.92
N LYS A 156 -11.24 14.91 0.90
CA LYS A 156 -12.15 14.66 2.02
C LYS A 156 -12.08 13.21 2.47
N PHE A 157 -11.50 12.97 3.64
CA PHE A 157 -11.40 11.64 4.22
C PHE A 157 -12.53 11.43 5.22
N SER A 158 -13.25 10.31 5.09
CA SER A 158 -14.34 9.89 5.99
C SER A 158 -13.86 8.94 7.09
N GLU A 159 -12.64 8.40 6.98
CA GLU A 159 -12.06 7.53 8.00
C GLU A 159 -11.67 8.36 9.24
N LYS A 160 -12.10 7.91 10.43
CA LYS A 160 -11.97 8.67 11.67
C LYS A 160 -10.52 9.02 11.97
N ILE A 161 -9.59 8.09 11.76
CA ILE A 161 -8.17 8.34 12.03
C ILE A 161 -7.60 9.48 11.17
N CYS A 162 -8.16 9.71 9.98
CA CYS A 162 -7.74 10.81 9.10
C CYS A 162 -8.21 12.17 9.63
N GLU A 163 -9.29 12.24 10.41
CA GLU A 163 -9.79 13.48 11.00
C GLU A 163 -8.86 14.04 12.10
N LEU A 164 -8.01 13.19 12.67
CA LEU A 164 -7.06 13.57 13.73
C LEU A 164 -6.04 14.63 13.30
N ASN A 165 -5.82 14.83 12.00
CA ASN A 165 -4.96 15.90 11.49
C ASN A 165 -5.51 17.30 11.81
N ASN A 166 -6.84 17.45 11.94
CA ASN A 166 -7.48 18.76 12.11
C ASN A 166 -8.34 18.85 13.38
N SER A 167 -8.52 17.75 14.11
CA SER A 167 -9.49 17.70 15.22
C SER A 167 -9.07 16.69 16.28
N GLN A 168 -9.31 17.03 17.54
CA GLN A 168 -9.20 16.11 18.66
C GLN A 168 -10.50 15.30 18.76
N ILE A 169 -10.53 14.13 18.11
CA ILE A 169 -11.65 13.19 18.19
C ILE A 169 -11.28 11.96 19.03
N SER A 170 -12.28 11.34 19.66
CA SER A 170 -12.06 10.03 20.28
C SER A 170 -12.17 8.94 19.22
N LEU A 171 -11.08 8.21 18.98
CA LEU A 171 -11.10 7.04 18.08
C LEU A 171 -11.79 5.83 18.70
N TRP A 172 -11.59 5.63 20.01
CA TRP A 172 -11.95 4.39 20.70
C TRP A 172 -13.08 4.62 21.70
N ASN A 173 -13.98 3.63 21.81
CA ASN A 173 -14.90 3.58 22.92
C ASN A 173 -14.18 2.98 24.15
N TYR A 174 -14.07 3.77 25.20
CA TYR A 174 -13.53 3.38 26.50
C TYR A 174 -14.58 3.47 27.62
N ASP A 175 -15.88 3.42 27.29
CA ASP A 175 -16.98 3.52 28.26
C ASP A 175 -16.98 2.37 29.29
N TRP A 176 -16.32 1.26 28.95
CA TRP A 176 -16.17 0.08 29.80
C TRP A 176 -14.99 0.17 30.80
N VAL A 177 -14.14 1.20 30.69
CA VAL A 177 -12.95 1.36 31.55
C VAL A 177 -13.35 2.06 32.84
N ASN A 178 -13.31 1.33 33.96
CA ASN A 178 -13.71 1.88 35.27
C ASN A 178 -12.59 2.61 36.02
N SER A 179 -11.33 2.46 35.60
CA SER A 179 -10.17 3.10 36.25
C SER A 179 -9.99 4.53 35.73
N GLN A 180 -10.09 5.51 36.63
CA GLN A 180 -9.90 6.91 36.27
C GLN A 180 -8.46 7.21 35.81
N ASP A 181 -7.46 6.56 36.42
CA ASP A 181 -6.05 6.71 36.03
C ASP A 181 -5.82 6.21 34.61
N MET A 182 -6.41 5.06 34.26
CA MET A 182 -6.33 4.51 32.91
C MET A 182 -7.04 5.40 31.89
N LEU A 183 -8.23 5.90 32.22
CA LEU A 183 -8.96 6.85 31.37
C LEU A 183 -8.17 8.13 31.13
N ASN A 184 -7.49 8.65 32.15
CA ASN A 184 -6.63 9.83 32.01
C ASN A 184 -5.47 9.56 31.04
N ILE A 185 -4.82 8.39 31.12
CA ILE A 185 -3.76 8.01 30.17
C ILE A 185 -4.31 7.91 28.75
N LEU A 186 -5.43 7.21 28.55
CA LEU A 186 -6.03 7.02 27.23
C LEU A 186 -6.45 8.33 26.56
N LYS A 187 -6.98 9.29 27.33
CA LYS A 187 -7.40 10.61 26.82
C LYS A 187 -6.23 11.54 26.52
N ASN A 188 -5.15 11.45 27.30
CA ASN A 188 -4.02 12.37 27.19
C ASN A 188 -2.89 11.84 26.29
N THR A 189 -2.91 10.56 25.92
CA THR A 189 -1.93 9.99 24.99
C THR A 189 -2.32 10.36 23.56
N SER A 190 -1.53 11.24 22.93
CA SER A 190 -1.76 11.59 21.53
C SER A 190 -1.50 10.40 20.62
N ILE A 191 -2.46 10.10 19.76
CA ILE A 191 -2.39 9.02 18.77
C ILE A 191 -1.71 9.53 17.49
N PHE A 192 -2.00 10.77 17.14
CA PHE A 192 -1.48 11.44 15.97
C PHE A 192 -0.50 12.53 16.39
N LEU A 193 0.74 12.42 15.96
CA LEU A 193 1.79 13.37 16.28
C LEU A 193 1.96 14.34 15.10
N GLN A 194 1.30 15.50 15.16
CA GLN A 194 1.33 16.51 14.09
C GLN A 194 2.78 16.87 13.70
N ALA A 195 3.66 17.06 14.69
CA ALA A 195 5.06 17.40 14.45
C ALA A 195 5.82 16.30 13.68
N GLU A 196 5.50 15.02 13.89
CA GLU A 196 6.10 13.93 13.11
C GLU A 196 5.50 13.88 11.71
N PHE A 197 4.18 14.05 11.59
CA PHE A 197 3.50 14.11 10.30
C PHE A 197 4.06 15.24 9.43
N ASP A 198 4.20 16.45 9.97
CA ASP A 198 4.71 17.64 9.28
C ASP A 198 6.13 17.44 8.72
N ARG A 199 6.97 16.65 9.40
CA ARG A 199 8.34 16.33 8.96
C ARG A 199 8.40 15.32 7.81
N LEU A 200 7.33 14.58 7.55
CA LEU A 200 7.29 13.61 6.46
C LEU A 200 7.28 14.32 5.10
N ASP A 201 8.08 13.82 4.16
CA ASP A 201 8.04 14.19 2.75
C ASP A 201 6.77 13.60 2.08
N ASN A 202 6.27 14.24 1.03
CA ASN A 202 5.23 13.69 0.15
C ASN A 202 5.65 12.37 -0.48
N ILE A 203 6.94 12.20 -0.74
CA ILE A 203 7.48 10.95 -1.27
C ILE A 203 7.54 9.94 -0.13
N ILE A 204 6.82 8.83 -0.27
CA ILE A 204 6.85 7.73 0.69
C ILE A 204 8.11 6.89 0.41
N PRO A 205 9.06 6.82 1.36
CA PRO A 205 10.28 6.04 1.21
C PRO A 205 10.01 4.54 1.35
N ASN A 206 10.92 3.74 0.80
CA ASN A 206 10.80 2.28 0.78
C ASN A 206 10.72 1.66 2.18
N ASN A 207 11.49 2.19 3.14
CA ASN A 207 11.53 1.72 4.52
C ASN A 207 10.24 1.98 5.32
N GLU A 208 9.37 2.89 4.87
CA GLU A 208 8.07 3.15 5.52
C GLU A 208 7.07 2.01 5.26
N ILE A 209 7.21 1.32 4.12
CA ILE A 209 6.25 0.31 3.64
C ILE A 209 6.83 -1.10 3.55
N ASP A 210 8.15 -1.26 3.42
CA ASP A 210 8.83 -2.55 3.34
C ASP A 210 9.60 -2.85 4.64
N PRO A 211 9.06 -3.71 5.54
CA PRO A 211 9.77 -4.07 6.77
C PRO A 211 11.05 -4.88 6.53
N PHE A 212 11.31 -5.29 5.27
CA PHE A 212 12.51 -5.99 4.84
C PHE A 212 13.38 -5.13 3.92
N ASP A 213 13.29 -3.80 4.04
CA ASP A 213 14.19 -2.88 3.39
C ASP A 213 15.57 -2.91 4.08
N TYR A 214 16.45 -3.77 3.55
CA TYR A 214 17.86 -3.88 3.94
C TYR A 214 18.77 -3.33 2.83
#